data_AF-A0A662XBR9-F1
#
_entry.id   AF-A0A662XBR9-F1
#
_cell.length_a   1.000
_cell.length_b   1.000
_cell.length_c   1.000
_cell.angle_alpha   90.00
_cell.angle_beta   90.00
_cell.angle_gamma   90.00
#
_symmetry.space_group_name_H-M   'P 1'
#
loop_
_entity.id
_entity.type
_entity.pdbx_description
1 polymer ?
#
loop_
_entity_poly.entity_id
_entity_poly.type
_entity_poly.pdbx_seq_one_letter_code
_entity_poly.pdbx_strand_id
1 'polypeptide(L)'
;MTSRSAAPAPAEDAPDSDDGFQDFLSEESEEDALQRQELAALERQMKTAGIRDGLELGKEDTLQEGFDAGFALGAARSYRFGVLRGALSAAVASGLFEEEDTVAEAQRCMAQLQLLARDTRVNQEAVAAIETDGDGEAAEQQAQELLERIQLQLPSPPPLITGR
;
A
#
# COMPACT_ATOMS: atom_id res chain seq x y z
N MET A 1 64.84 13.16 81.04
CA MET A 1 66.12 13.45 80.37
C MET A 1 65.82 13.57 78.89
N THR A 2 65.63 14.79 78.33
CA THR A 2 66.68 15.64 77.70
C THR A 2 67.48 14.85 76.66
N SER A 3 67.68 15.22 75.39
CA SER A 3 67.61 16.51 74.66
C SER A 3 68.07 16.21 73.21
N ARG A 4 67.36 16.68 72.16
CA ARG A 4 67.63 17.84 71.27
C ARG A 4 68.66 17.63 70.12
N SER A 5 68.25 18.10 68.91
CA SER A 5 69.03 18.61 67.75
C SER A 5 69.73 17.57 66.85
N ALA A 6 69.77 17.67 65.51
CA ALA A 6 69.52 18.78 64.57
C ALA A 6 69.23 18.23 63.14
N ALA A 7 68.53 19.01 62.31
CA ALA A 7 68.48 18.84 60.84
C ALA A 7 69.74 19.47 60.18
N PRO A 8 70.07 19.20 58.89
CA PRO A 8 69.32 19.75 57.75
C PRO A 8 69.15 18.82 56.51
N ALA A 9 68.09 19.05 55.74
CA ALA A 9 67.85 18.56 54.36
C ALA A 9 68.82 19.24 53.35
N PRO A 10 68.93 18.86 52.05
CA PRO A 10 67.84 18.91 51.04
C PRO A 10 67.98 17.74 50.01
N ALA A 11 67.27 17.58 48.90
CA ALA A 11 66.32 18.34 48.11
C ALA A 11 65.50 17.28 47.36
N GLU A 12 64.17 17.39 47.42
CA GLU A 12 63.33 16.80 46.38
C GLU A 12 63.51 17.67 45.14
N ASP A 13 64.12 17.11 44.09
CA ASP A 13 64.03 17.62 42.72
C ASP A 13 63.68 16.41 41.85
N ALA A 14 62.41 16.01 41.91
CA ALA A 14 61.83 15.27 40.80
C ALA A 14 61.61 16.31 39.67
N PRO A 15 62.09 16.05 38.44
CA PRO A 15 61.90 16.99 37.35
C PRO A 15 60.40 17.16 37.08
N ASP A 16 59.94 18.41 37.22
CA ASP A 16 58.69 18.93 36.68
C ASP A 16 58.79 18.82 35.15
N SER A 17 58.40 17.65 34.63
CA SER A 17 58.28 17.42 33.19
C SER A 17 56.99 18.10 32.75
N ASP A 18 57.14 19.33 32.27
CA ASP A 18 56.15 20.09 31.53
C ASP A 18 55.78 19.32 30.25
N ASP A 19 54.93 18.30 30.40
CA ASP A 19 54.43 17.44 29.33
C ASP A 19 53.20 18.09 28.68
N GLY A 20 53.29 19.37 28.30
CA GLY A 20 52.26 20.07 27.50
C GLY A 20 52.02 19.45 26.11
N PHE A 21 52.87 18.50 25.69
CA PHE A 21 52.71 17.71 24.47
C PHE A 21 51.72 16.54 24.67
N GLN A 22 51.50 16.10 25.91
CA GLN A 22 50.62 14.98 26.21
C GLN A 22 49.15 15.40 26.21
N ASP A 23 48.83 16.63 26.62
CA ASP A 23 47.47 17.20 26.52
C ASP A 23 47.02 17.36 25.06
N PHE A 24 47.89 17.88 24.17
CA PHE A 24 47.56 18.05 22.74
C PHE A 24 47.27 16.72 22.02
N LEU A 25 48.04 15.66 22.31
CA LEU A 25 47.79 14.32 21.75
C LEU A 25 46.60 13.60 22.41
N SER A 26 46.27 13.97 23.66
CA SER A 26 45.09 13.46 24.36
C SER A 26 43.81 14.09 23.79
N GLU A 27 43.80 15.40 23.56
CA GLU A 27 42.70 16.12 22.91
C GLU A 27 42.46 15.63 21.47
N GLU A 28 43.49 15.47 20.65
CA GLU A 28 43.36 14.89 19.30
C GLU A 28 42.84 13.45 19.32
N SER A 29 43.26 12.65 20.32
CA SER A 29 42.75 11.29 20.53
C SER A 29 41.30 11.25 21.05
N GLU A 30 40.87 12.25 21.82
CA GLU A 30 39.51 12.39 22.31
C GLU A 30 38.57 12.87 21.19
N GLU A 31 39.00 13.82 20.37
CA GLU A 31 38.28 14.25 19.16
C GLU A 31 38.07 13.09 18.18
N ASP A 32 39.11 12.28 17.94
CA ASP A 32 39.01 11.06 17.13
C ASP A 32 38.02 10.04 17.70
N ALA A 33 37.99 9.89 19.03
CA ALA A 33 37.06 8.98 19.70
C ALA A 33 35.60 9.47 19.61
N LEU A 34 35.38 10.78 19.77
CA LEU A 34 34.08 11.42 19.61
C LEU A 34 33.59 11.29 18.16
N GLN A 35 34.45 11.56 17.17
CA GLN A 35 34.12 11.39 15.75
C GLN A 35 33.74 9.94 15.43
N ARG A 36 34.48 8.96 15.96
CA ARG A 36 34.12 7.53 15.78
C ARG A 36 32.78 7.19 16.43
N GLN A 37 32.49 7.75 17.60
CA GLN A 37 31.21 7.57 18.28
C GLN A 37 30.05 8.19 17.49
N GLU A 38 30.23 9.40 16.97
CA GLU A 38 29.26 10.10 16.13
C GLU A 38 28.99 9.33 14.83
N LEU A 39 30.05 8.88 14.15
CA LEU A 39 29.92 8.05 12.94
C LEU A 39 29.19 6.73 13.23
N ALA A 40 29.50 6.07 14.35
CA ALA A 40 28.80 4.84 14.74
C ALA A 40 27.33 5.11 15.12
N ALA A 41 27.02 6.26 15.72
CA ALA A 41 25.65 6.67 16.02
C ALA A 41 24.87 6.97 14.73
N LEU A 42 25.49 7.68 13.79
CA LEU A 42 24.92 7.98 12.47
C LEU A 42 24.66 6.70 11.67
N GLU A 43 25.62 5.75 11.66
CA GLU A 43 25.45 4.46 10.99
C GLU A 43 24.27 3.68 11.58
N ARG A 44 24.14 3.61 12.91
CA ARG A 44 22.99 2.97 13.56
C ARG A 44 21.69 3.66 13.21
N GLN A 45 21.67 4.99 13.15
CA GLN A 45 20.49 5.75 12.77
C GLN A 45 20.09 5.47 11.32
N MET A 46 21.06 5.54 10.38
CA MET A 46 20.83 5.26 8.96
C MET A 46 20.36 3.82 8.74
N LYS A 47 20.96 2.84 9.43
CA LYS A 47 20.54 1.43 9.36
C LYS A 47 19.13 1.23 9.90
N THR A 48 18.81 1.86 11.03
CA THR A 48 17.47 1.76 11.63
C THR A 48 16.40 2.41 10.74
N ALA A 49 16.70 3.58 10.18
CA ALA A 49 15.85 4.25 9.21
C ALA A 49 15.65 3.38 7.96
N GLY A 50 16.74 2.89 7.35
CA GLY A 50 16.65 2.04 6.15
C GLY A 50 15.89 0.73 6.37
N ILE A 51 16.00 0.10 7.55
CA ILE A 51 15.20 -1.09 7.88
C ILE A 51 13.72 -0.74 8.02
N ARG A 52 13.39 0.41 8.62
CA ARG A 52 12.00 0.87 8.74
C ARG A 52 11.42 1.19 7.37
N ASP A 53 12.14 1.97 6.57
CA ASP A 53 11.72 2.38 5.24
C ASP A 53 11.53 1.16 4.33
N GLY A 54 12.46 0.19 4.37
CA GLY A 54 12.32 -1.06 3.63
C GLY A 54 11.12 -1.91 4.07
N LEU A 55 10.79 -1.90 5.37
CA LEU A 55 9.59 -2.59 5.89
C LEU A 55 8.29 -1.88 5.47
N GLU A 56 8.31 -0.55 5.40
CA GLU A 56 7.16 0.25 4.96
C GLU A 56 6.92 0.07 3.46
N LEU A 57 7.96 0.19 2.64
CA LEU A 57 7.88 -0.06 1.19
C LEU A 57 7.36 -1.47 0.88
N GLY A 58 7.86 -2.51 1.56
CA GLY A 58 7.36 -3.87 1.33
C GLY A 58 5.88 -4.06 1.70
N LYS A 59 5.37 -3.30 2.68
CA LYS A 59 3.93 -3.30 3.02
C LYS A 59 3.13 -2.56 1.96
N GLU A 60 3.65 -1.44 1.47
CA GLU A 60 3.00 -0.66 0.42
C GLU A 60 2.91 -1.46 -0.89
N ASP A 61 3.98 -2.15 -1.29
CA ASP A 61 4.02 -2.97 -2.50
C ASP A 61 2.96 -4.09 -2.45
N THR A 62 2.93 -4.87 -1.36
CA THR A 62 1.93 -5.93 -1.19
C THR A 62 0.49 -5.40 -1.10
N LEU A 63 0.30 -4.21 -0.55
CA LEU A 63 -1.00 -3.53 -0.51
C LEU A 63 -1.43 -3.07 -1.91
N GLN A 64 -0.52 -2.51 -2.69
CA GLN A 64 -0.78 -2.06 -4.06
C GLN A 64 -1.14 -3.23 -4.97
N GLU A 65 -0.42 -4.35 -4.90
CA GLU A 65 -0.75 -5.57 -5.65
C GLU A 65 -2.19 -6.05 -5.37
N GLY A 66 -2.60 -6.05 -4.10
CA GLY A 66 -3.95 -6.41 -3.71
C GLY A 66 -5.01 -5.42 -4.19
N PHE A 67 -4.69 -4.11 -4.15
CA PHE A 67 -5.57 -3.07 -4.66
C PHE A 67 -5.75 -3.17 -6.18
N ASP A 68 -4.66 -3.33 -6.93
CA ASP A 68 -4.68 -3.40 -8.39
C ASP A 68 -5.48 -4.61 -8.87
N ALA A 69 -5.31 -5.76 -8.24
CA ALA A 69 -6.09 -6.97 -8.52
C ALA A 69 -7.59 -6.73 -8.24
N GLY A 70 -7.93 -6.17 -7.09
CA GLY A 70 -9.32 -5.85 -6.74
C GLY A 70 -9.94 -4.79 -7.65
N PHE A 71 -9.16 -3.77 -8.02
CA PHE A 71 -9.57 -2.71 -8.92
C PHE A 71 -9.86 -3.24 -10.33
N ALA A 72 -8.98 -4.07 -10.89
CA ALA A 72 -9.19 -4.67 -12.21
C ALA A 72 -10.49 -5.49 -12.26
N LEU A 73 -10.74 -6.33 -11.25
CA LEU A 73 -11.96 -7.13 -11.13
C LEU A 73 -13.22 -6.25 -10.96
N GLY A 74 -13.16 -5.27 -10.05
CA GLY A 74 -14.26 -4.34 -9.81
C GLY A 74 -14.59 -3.47 -11.01
N ALA A 75 -13.57 -2.98 -11.73
CA ALA A 75 -13.71 -2.22 -12.97
C ALA A 75 -14.36 -3.06 -14.07
N ALA A 76 -13.94 -4.32 -14.24
CA ALA A 76 -14.54 -5.24 -15.21
C ALA A 76 -16.03 -5.45 -14.96
N ARG A 77 -16.40 -5.76 -13.69
CA ARG A 77 -17.78 -6.02 -13.27
C ARG A 77 -18.67 -4.78 -13.41
N SER A 78 -18.20 -3.65 -12.88
CA SER A 78 -18.95 -2.38 -12.95
C SER A 78 -19.15 -1.89 -14.38
N TYR A 79 -18.16 -2.10 -15.26
CA TYR A 79 -18.31 -1.83 -16.69
C TYR A 79 -19.43 -2.67 -17.31
N ARG A 80 -19.41 -4.00 -17.14
CA ARG A 80 -20.43 -4.92 -17.68
C ARG A 80 -21.84 -4.53 -17.24
N PHE A 81 -22.04 -4.34 -15.93
CA PHE A 81 -23.34 -3.90 -15.38
C PHE A 81 -23.76 -2.52 -15.90
N GLY A 82 -22.80 -1.61 -16.05
CA GLY A 82 -23.03 -0.27 -16.60
C GLY A 82 -23.54 -0.30 -18.04
N VAL A 83 -22.91 -1.10 -18.91
CA VAL A 83 -23.31 -1.24 -20.31
C VAL A 83 -24.71 -1.87 -20.41
N LEU A 84 -24.96 -2.97 -19.69
CA LEU A 84 -26.27 -3.65 -19.70
C LEU A 84 -27.39 -2.72 -19.23
N ARG A 85 -27.19 -2.01 -18.12
CA ARG A 85 -28.16 -1.06 -17.59
C ARG A 85 -28.39 0.12 -18.56
N GLY A 86 -27.33 0.60 -19.20
CA GLY A 86 -27.43 1.66 -20.22
C GLY A 86 -28.24 1.21 -21.44
N ALA A 87 -27.99 -0.01 -21.93
CA ALA A 87 -28.72 -0.58 -23.05
C ALA A 87 -30.20 -0.82 -22.75
N LEU A 88 -30.51 -1.42 -21.59
CA LEU A 88 -31.90 -1.61 -21.15
C LEU A 88 -32.63 -0.27 -20.98
N SER A 89 -31.97 0.72 -20.38
CA SER A 89 -32.53 2.07 -20.21
C SER A 89 -32.82 2.73 -21.56
N ALA A 90 -31.88 2.64 -22.50
CA ALA A 90 -32.05 3.16 -23.86
C ALA A 90 -33.19 2.45 -24.61
N ALA A 91 -33.32 1.14 -24.46
CA ALA A 91 -34.39 0.35 -25.08
C ALA A 91 -35.77 0.72 -24.53
N VAL A 92 -35.91 0.87 -23.20
CA VAL A 92 -37.14 1.36 -22.56
C VAL A 92 -37.48 2.77 -23.03
N ALA A 93 -36.51 3.70 -23.01
CA ALA A 93 -36.73 5.09 -23.41
C ALA A 93 -37.09 5.24 -24.90
N SER A 94 -36.60 4.34 -25.74
CA SER A 94 -36.87 4.32 -27.18
C SER A 94 -38.17 3.59 -27.53
N GLY A 95 -38.86 2.98 -26.55
CA GLY A 95 -40.08 2.22 -26.78
C GLY A 95 -39.87 0.93 -27.57
N LEU A 96 -38.67 0.32 -27.48
CA LEU A 96 -38.37 -0.94 -28.16
C LEU A 96 -39.05 -2.16 -27.52
N PHE A 97 -39.56 -2.00 -26.30
CA PHE A 97 -40.37 -3.00 -25.61
C PHE A 97 -41.85 -2.70 -25.85
N GLU A 98 -42.54 -3.62 -26.53
CA GLU A 98 -43.96 -3.47 -26.89
C GLU A 98 -44.90 -3.78 -25.71
N GLU A 99 -44.48 -4.67 -24.81
CA GLU A 99 -45.30 -5.15 -23.69
C GLU A 99 -44.94 -4.42 -22.38
N GLU A 100 -45.95 -3.95 -21.64
CA GLU A 100 -45.78 -3.28 -20.34
C GLU A 100 -45.07 -4.19 -19.31
N ASP A 101 -45.33 -5.49 -19.36
CA ASP A 101 -44.66 -6.49 -18.51
C ASP A 101 -43.15 -6.56 -18.79
N THR A 102 -42.74 -6.53 -20.06
CA THR A 102 -41.30 -6.55 -20.43
C THR A 102 -40.59 -5.27 -20.00
N VAL A 103 -41.26 -4.12 -20.03
CA VAL A 103 -40.74 -2.86 -19.49
C VAL A 103 -40.54 -2.96 -17.98
N ALA A 104 -41.51 -3.54 -17.26
CA ALA A 104 -41.41 -3.75 -15.82
C ALA A 104 -40.28 -4.74 -15.47
N GLU A 105 -40.09 -5.80 -16.24
CA GLU A 105 -38.98 -6.75 -16.11
C GLU A 105 -37.62 -6.06 -16.33
N ALA A 106 -37.47 -5.26 -17.39
CA ALA A 106 -36.26 -4.50 -17.66
C ALA A 106 -35.94 -3.53 -16.52
N GLN A 107 -36.94 -2.84 -15.95
CA GLN A 107 -36.77 -1.95 -14.80
C GLN A 107 -36.30 -2.70 -13.54
N ARG A 108 -36.85 -3.88 -13.27
CA ARG A 108 -36.41 -4.73 -12.14
C ARG A 108 -34.97 -5.20 -12.34
N CYS A 109 -34.63 -5.66 -13.53
CA CYS A 109 -33.28 -6.11 -13.88
C CYS A 109 -32.26 -4.97 -13.72
N MET A 110 -32.58 -3.76 -14.22
CA MET A 110 -31.74 -2.57 -14.01
C MET A 110 -31.53 -2.22 -12.54
N ALA A 111 -32.57 -2.35 -11.70
CA ALA A 111 -32.48 -2.12 -10.26
C ALA A 111 -31.59 -3.16 -9.57
N GLN A 112 -31.70 -4.44 -9.96
CA GLN A 112 -30.85 -5.52 -9.47
C GLN A 112 -29.37 -5.29 -9.84
N LEU A 113 -29.08 -4.98 -11.12
CA LEU A 113 -27.72 -4.65 -11.56
C LEU A 113 -27.13 -3.45 -10.80
N GLN A 114 -27.96 -2.45 -10.46
CA GLN A 114 -27.52 -1.31 -9.66
C GLN A 114 -27.25 -1.67 -8.20
N LEU A 115 -28.01 -2.60 -7.61
CA LEU A 115 -27.74 -3.10 -6.26
C LEU A 115 -26.44 -3.90 -6.23
N LEU A 116 -26.26 -4.80 -7.20
CA LEU A 116 -25.04 -5.61 -7.35
C LEU A 116 -23.81 -4.74 -7.62
N ALA A 117 -23.92 -3.69 -8.43
CA ALA A 117 -22.84 -2.73 -8.68
C ALA A 117 -22.45 -1.92 -7.42
N ARG A 118 -23.38 -1.72 -6.49
CA ARG A 118 -23.12 -1.04 -5.22
C ARG A 118 -22.51 -1.96 -4.18
N ASP A 119 -22.61 -3.27 -4.37
CA ASP A 119 -21.91 -4.22 -3.52
C ASP A 119 -20.42 -4.19 -3.88
N THR A 120 -19.63 -3.55 -3.01
CA THR A 120 -18.18 -3.40 -3.16
C THR A 120 -17.41 -4.62 -2.67
N ARG A 121 -18.10 -5.70 -2.26
CA ARG A 121 -17.47 -6.95 -1.84
C ARG A 121 -16.77 -7.61 -3.03
N VAL A 122 -15.46 -7.41 -3.13
CA VAL A 122 -14.57 -8.25 -3.91
C VAL A 122 -14.15 -9.39 -2.97
N ASN A 123 -14.76 -10.57 -3.12
CA ASN A 123 -14.38 -11.73 -2.31
C ASN A 123 -12.91 -12.08 -2.58
N GLN A 124 -12.10 -12.23 -1.53
CA GLN A 124 -10.71 -12.72 -1.67
C GLN A 124 -10.66 -14.09 -2.35
N GLU A 125 -11.70 -14.92 -2.20
CA GLU A 125 -11.84 -16.20 -2.91
C GLU A 125 -12.08 -16.04 -4.41
N ALA A 126 -12.65 -14.90 -4.87
CA ALA A 126 -12.82 -14.60 -6.30
C ALA A 126 -11.51 -14.24 -7.01
N VAL A 127 -10.44 -13.96 -6.26
CA VAL A 127 -9.09 -13.80 -6.83
C VAL A 127 -8.47 -15.17 -7.17
N ALA A 128 -8.88 -16.25 -6.50
CA ALA A 128 -8.40 -17.61 -6.72
C ALA A 128 -9.37 -18.49 -7.52
N ALA A 129 -10.67 -18.18 -7.52
CA ALA A 129 -11.69 -18.91 -8.23
C ALA A 129 -12.43 -17.97 -9.18
N ILE A 130 -12.32 -18.27 -10.48
CA ILE A 130 -13.18 -17.74 -11.56
C ILE A 130 -14.65 -18.20 -11.39
N GLU A 131 -15.01 -18.84 -10.29
CA GLU A 131 -16.29 -19.51 -10.11
C GLU A 131 -17.29 -18.66 -9.31
N THR A 132 -18.21 -18.06 -10.07
CA THR A 132 -19.64 -17.88 -9.74
C THR A 132 -19.98 -16.91 -8.61
N ASP A 133 -19.95 -15.62 -8.95
CA ASP A 133 -20.91 -14.67 -8.38
C ASP A 133 -22.28 -14.95 -9.00
N GLY A 134 -22.94 -16.02 -8.56
CA GLY A 134 -24.15 -16.58 -9.21
C GLY A 134 -25.30 -15.58 -9.35
N ASP A 135 -25.43 -14.65 -8.40
CA ASP A 135 -26.43 -13.57 -8.46
C ASP A 135 -26.09 -12.52 -9.53
N GLY A 136 -24.79 -12.22 -9.70
CA GLY A 136 -24.29 -11.35 -10.76
C GLY A 136 -24.47 -11.94 -12.14
N GLU A 137 -24.06 -13.19 -12.34
CA GLU A 137 -24.19 -13.90 -13.61
C GLU A 137 -25.65 -14.07 -14.02
N ALA A 138 -26.55 -14.39 -13.09
CA ALA A 138 -27.98 -14.51 -13.37
C ALA A 138 -28.59 -13.17 -13.82
N ALA A 139 -28.24 -12.07 -13.16
CA ALA A 139 -28.71 -10.74 -13.54
C ALA A 139 -28.17 -10.31 -14.92
N GLU A 140 -26.93 -10.67 -15.25
CA GLU A 140 -26.37 -10.42 -16.58
C GLU A 140 -27.05 -11.24 -17.67
N GLN A 141 -27.29 -12.53 -17.43
CA GLN A 141 -28.00 -13.40 -18.38
C GLN A 141 -29.41 -12.89 -18.63
N GLN A 142 -30.14 -12.51 -17.58
CA GLN A 142 -31.48 -11.92 -17.72
C GLN A 142 -31.45 -10.63 -18.55
N ALA A 143 -30.47 -9.76 -18.32
CA ALA A 143 -30.31 -8.54 -19.11
C ALA A 143 -30.01 -8.84 -20.58
N GLN A 144 -29.16 -9.83 -20.86
CA GLN A 144 -28.83 -10.27 -22.22
C GLN A 144 -30.06 -10.85 -22.93
N GLU A 145 -30.83 -11.73 -22.28
CA GLU A 145 -32.06 -12.30 -22.84
C GLU A 145 -33.07 -11.21 -23.24
N LEU A 146 -33.25 -10.18 -22.40
CA LEU A 146 -34.13 -9.05 -22.72
C LEU A 146 -33.64 -8.24 -23.93
N LEU A 147 -32.32 -8.09 -24.07
CA LEU A 147 -31.71 -7.37 -25.20
C LEU A 147 -31.72 -8.20 -26.50
N GLU A 148 -31.62 -9.52 -26.39
CA GLU A 148 -31.76 -10.43 -27.53
C GLU A 148 -33.17 -10.40 -28.13
N ARG A 149 -34.21 -10.28 -27.29
CA ARG A 149 -35.61 -10.12 -27.77
C ARG A 149 -35.79 -8.91 -28.68
N ILE A 150 -35.02 -7.84 -28.46
CA ILE A 150 -35.04 -6.62 -29.27
C ILE A 150 -33.89 -6.56 -30.29
N GLN A 151 -33.15 -7.66 -30.48
CA GLN A 151 -32.03 -7.81 -31.42
C GLN A 151 -30.90 -6.79 -31.21
N LEU A 152 -30.70 -6.31 -29.99
CA LEU A 152 -29.65 -5.34 -29.67
C LEU A 152 -28.35 -6.06 -29.28
N GLN A 153 -27.31 -5.95 -30.10
CA GLN A 153 -25.99 -6.48 -29.77
C GLN A 153 -25.17 -5.47 -28.96
N LEU A 154 -24.63 -5.92 -27.84
CA LEU A 154 -23.75 -5.12 -26.98
C LEU A 154 -22.30 -5.21 -27.46
N PRO A 155 -21.50 -4.15 -27.28
CA PRO A 155 -20.07 -4.22 -27.54
C PRO A 155 -19.39 -5.21 -26.60
N SER A 156 -18.43 -5.99 -27.12
CA SER A 156 -17.60 -6.87 -26.30
C SER A 156 -16.84 -6.05 -25.26
N PRO A 157 -16.67 -6.56 -24.02
CA PRO A 157 -15.95 -5.83 -22.98
C PRO A 157 -14.52 -5.52 -23.43
N PRO A 158 -13.98 -4.33 -23.08
CA PRO A 158 -12.61 -3.98 -23.39
C PRO A 158 -11.65 -4.95 -22.70
N PRO A 159 -10.48 -5.25 -23.30
CA PRO A 159 -9.48 -6.09 -22.65
C PRO A 159 -9.06 -5.44 -21.34
N LEU A 160 -9.08 -6.23 -20.26
CA LEU A 160 -8.59 -5.77 -18.97
C LEU A 160 -7.09 -5.50 -19.10
N ILE A 161 -6.68 -4.27 -18.76
CA ILE A 161 -5.27 -3.91 -18.66
C ILE A 161 -4.73 -4.74 -17.50
N THR A 162 -4.13 -5.87 -17.82
CA THR A 162 -3.33 -6.62 -16.86
C THR A 162 -2.06 -5.81 -16.67
N GLY A 163 -1.92 -5.22 -15.47
CA GLY A 163 -0.69 -4.54 -15.06
C GLY A 163 0.50 -5.45 -15.28
N ARG A 164 1.60 -4.86 -15.72
CA ARG A 164 2.84 -5.54 -16.10
C ARG A 164 3.79 -5.63 -14.93
#